data_AF-A0A3E2CNC9-F1
#
_entry.id   AF-A0A3E2CNC9-F1
#
_cell.length_a   1.000
_cell.length_b   1.000
_cell.length_c   1.000
_cell.angle_alpha   90.00
_cell.angle_beta   90.00
_cell.angle_gamma   90.00
#
_symmetry.space_group_name_H-M   'P 1'
#
loop_
_entity.id
_entity.type
_entity.pdbx_description
1 polymer ?
#
loop_
_entity_poly.entity_id
_entity_poly.type
_entity_poly.pdbx_seq_one_letter_code
_entity_poly.pdbx_strand_id
1 'polypeptide(L)'
;DSDYENFWKASIEKCGLGTDATCEVDTWRRAGNFGRLFKSWEQDNAVDSIRWIVTAEVEEGSDPYKLPFMAGWISYYGDKHKFTVFGPYDHDGDGIPDLEEFKYGLNPKNDDDIQFPKRSKEDAVYGEVTSVKPYINTGEWVGDSYNGDFKYYKDMPNHGGRTTSEMIPTDAGIEFTFKKNEIGNSEILPPGVTKTYNPNNMQPGQAYINPRTGEVKYSPKASDRNKTIHFDVQINYPDPKPNNCKMNNSIVKVKGVDIHVVSQASQYNPYYDDTT
;
A
#
# COMPACT_ATOMS: atom_id res chain seq x y z
N ASP A 1 -26.19 22.02 0.88
CA ASP A 1 -26.80 22.78 -0.21
C ASP A 1 -27.98 21.97 -0.74
N SER A 2 -29.22 22.49 -0.65
CA SER A 2 -30.42 21.76 -1.04
C SER A 2 -30.52 21.50 -2.54
N ASP A 3 -29.98 22.40 -3.36
CA ASP A 3 -30.04 22.30 -4.81
C ASP A 3 -29.05 21.26 -5.33
N TYR A 4 -27.88 21.18 -4.69
CA TYR A 4 -26.91 20.10 -4.91
C TYR A 4 -27.51 18.73 -4.58
N GLU A 5 -28.11 18.58 -3.40
CA GLU A 5 -28.71 17.31 -2.95
C GLU A 5 -29.89 16.88 -3.85
N ASN A 6 -30.73 17.84 -4.25
CA ASN A 6 -31.83 17.57 -5.18
C ASN A 6 -31.31 17.12 -6.54
N PHE A 7 -30.27 17.76 -7.08
CA PHE A 7 -29.63 17.34 -8.32
C PHE A 7 -29.05 15.92 -8.19
N TRP A 8 -28.33 15.64 -7.11
CA TRP A 8 -27.73 14.33 -6.87
C TRP A 8 -28.77 13.21 -6.94
N LYS A 9 -29.84 13.31 -6.14
CA LYS A 9 -30.92 12.32 -6.09
C LYS A 9 -31.68 12.21 -7.40
N ALA A 10 -31.97 13.34 -8.05
CA ALA A 10 -32.78 13.36 -9.26
C ALA A 10 -32.03 12.88 -10.51
N SER A 11 -30.69 12.83 -10.48
CA SER A 11 -29.85 12.57 -11.64
C SER A 11 -28.78 11.51 -11.41
N ILE A 12 -27.87 11.71 -10.45
CA ILE A 12 -26.72 10.82 -10.22
C ILE A 12 -27.20 9.46 -9.69
N GLU A 13 -28.02 9.46 -8.65
CA GLU A 13 -28.55 8.22 -8.06
C GLU A 13 -29.40 7.41 -9.05
N LYS A 14 -30.14 8.08 -9.94
CA LYS A 14 -30.91 7.40 -10.99
C LYS A 14 -30.04 6.64 -12.00
N CYS A 15 -28.74 6.96 -12.10
CA CYS A 15 -27.79 6.22 -12.92
C CYS A 15 -27.30 4.93 -12.25
N GLY A 16 -27.68 4.69 -11.00
CA GLY A 16 -27.07 3.66 -10.16
C GLY A 16 -25.77 4.09 -9.47
N LEU A 17 -25.34 5.36 -9.62
CA LEU A 17 -24.20 5.90 -8.89
C LEU A 17 -24.58 6.28 -7.46
N GLY A 18 -23.73 5.95 -6.48
CA GLY A 18 -24.04 6.12 -5.05
C GLY A 18 -24.98 5.04 -4.50
N THR A 19 -25.10 3.92 -5.20
CA THR A 19 -25.71 2.68 -4.69
C THR A 19 -24.65 1.79 -4.04
N ASP A 20 -25.02 0.65 -3.45
CA ASP A 20 -24.06 -0.33 -2.89
C ASP A 20 -22.96 -0.76 -3.88
N ALA A 21 -23.25 -0.71 -5.20
CA ALA A 21 -22.30 -1.06 -6.25
C ALA A 21 -21.26 0.04 -6.53
N THR A 22 -21.50 1.28 -6.10
CA THR A 22 -20.65 2.47 -6.34
C THR A 22 -20.63 3.38 -5.10
N CYS A 23 -20.62 2.75 -3.94
CA CYS A 23 -20.81 3.40 -2.65
C CYS A 23 -19.66 4.34 -2.27
N GLU A 24 -18.45 4.12 -2.80
CA GLU A 24 -17.30 5.01 -2.67
C GLU A 24 -17.63 6.43 -3.17
N VAL A 25 -18.41 6.52 -4.24
CA VAL A 25 -18.86 7.79 -4.81
C VAL A 25 -19.75 8.55 -3.83
N ASP A 26 -20.60 7.84 -3.10
CA ASP A 26 -21.43 8.45 -2.06
C ASP A 26 -20.63 8.77 -0.78
N THR A 27 -19.62 7.97 -0.45
CA THR A 27 -18.65 8.29 0.62
C THR A 27 -17.95 9.61 0.33
N TRP A 28 -17.40 9.78 -0.88
CA TRP A 28 -16.73 11.03 -1.29
C TRP A 28 -17.69 12.22 -1.29
N ARG A 29 -18.95 12.03 -1.72
CA ARG A 29 -19.96 13.07 -1.62
C ARG A 29 -20.23 13.48 -0.18
N ARG A 30 -20.49 12.53 0.71
CA ARG A 30 -20.81 12.81 2.12
C ARG A 30 -19.63 13.45 2.86
N ALA A 31 -18.40 13.13 2.46
CA ALA A 31 -17.18 13.77 2.94
C ALA A 31 -16.99 15.21 2.40
N GLY A 32 -17.78 15.63 1.40
CA GLY A 32 -17.65 16.95 0.78
C GLY A 32 -16.55 17.05 -0.27
N ASN A 33 -16.05 15.93 -0.79
CA ASN A 33 -14.95 15.90 -1.76
C ASN A 33 -15.36 16.40 -3.16
N PHE A 34 -16.67 16.48 -3.44
CA PHE A 34 -17.21 17.16 -4.61
C PHE A 34 -17.55 18.61 -4.28
N GLY A 35 -16.58 19.52 -4.49
CA GLY A 35 -16.71 20.92 -4.10
C GLY A 35 -17.34 21.86 -5.14
N ARG A 36 -17.44 21.45 -6.42
CA ARG A 36 -17.95 22.30 -7.51
C ARG A 36 -18.77 21.50 -8.52
N LEU A 37 -19.80 22.15 -9.04
CA LEU A 37 -20.71 21.58 -10.04
C LEU A 37 -20.87 22.54 -11.21
N PHE A 38 -20.48 22.11 -12.40
CA PHE A 38 -20.71 22.82 -13.65
C PHE A 38 -21.88 22.17 -14.39
N LYS A 39 -22.83 22.98 -14.87
CA LYS A 39 -23.98 22.53 -15.65
C LYS A 39 -24.08 23.36 -16.92
N SER A 40 -24.15 22.70 -18.07
CA SER A 40 -24.52 23.31 -19.34
C SER A 40 -25.82 22.67 -19.85
N TRP A 41 -26.60 23.44 -20.60
CA TRP A 41 -27.81 22.95 -21.26
C TRP A 41 -27.55 22.83 -22.75
N GLU A 42 -27.51 21.60 -23.24
CA GLU A 42 -27.33 21.30 -24.66
C GLU A 42 -28.72 20.94 -25.24
N GLN A 43 -29.26 21.78 -26.12
CA GLN A 43 -30.64 21.63 -26.64
C GLN A 43 -30.71 20.98 -28.03
N ASP A 44 -29.57 20.74 -28.68
CA ASP A 44 -29.56 20.31 -30.08
C ASP A 44 -29.57 18.78 -30.21
N ASN A 45 -30.70 18.25 -30.71
CA ASN A 45 -30.90 16.82 -30.97
C ASN A 45 -30.04 16.29 -32.15
N ALA A 46 -29.29 17.16 -32.83
CA ALA A 46 -28.35 16.78 -33.90
C ALA A 46 -26.92 16.51 -33.40
N VAL A 47 -26.67 16.54 -32.08
CA VAL A 47 -25.33 16.31 -31.53
C VAL A 47 -25.05 14.81 -31.39
N ASP A 48 -24.15 14.31 -32.23
CA ASP A 48 -23.71 12.90 -32.21
C ASP A 48 -22.72 12.60 -31.07
N SER A 49 -21.98 13.60 -30.58
CA SER A 49 -21.08 13.46 -29.42
C SER A 49 -20.80 14.80 -28.75
N ILE A 50 -20.63 14.76 -27.43
CA ILE A 50 -20.17 15.91 -26.63
C ILE A 50 -18.78 15.58 -26.09
N ARG A 51 -17.83 16.49 -26.28
CA ARG A 51 -16.49 16.40 -25.69
C ARG A 51 -16.29 17.56 -24.72
N TRP A 52 -16.05 17.23 -23.46
CA TRP A 52 -15.59 18.19 -22.47
C TRP A 52 -14.06 18.11 -22.34
N ILE A 53 -13.41 19.27 -22.29
CA ILE A 53 -12.01 19.41 -21.89
C ILE A 53 -12.05 20.25 -20.61
N VAL A 54 -11.80 19.62 -19.47
CA VAL A 54 -11.77 20.29 -18.18
C VAL A 54 -10.31 20.44 -17.77
N THR A 55 -9.91 21.66 -17.43
CA THR A 55 -8.58 21.97 -16.88
C THR A 55 -8.79 22.65 -15.54
N ALA A 56 -8.05 22.22 -14.53
CA ALA A 56 -8.09 22.79 -13.20
C ALA A 56 -6.67 22.94 -12.67
N GLU A 57 -6.43 24.03 -11.94
CA GLU A 57 -5.22 24.20 -11.14
C GLU A 57 -5.51 23.62 -9.75
N VAL A 58 -4.57 22.84 -9.22
CA VAL A 58 -4.61 22.30 -7.86
C VAL A 58 -3.62 23.05 -6.99
N GLU A 59 -3.90 23.14 -5.70
CA GLU A 59 -2.98 23.78 -4.75
C GLU A 59 -1.62 23.06 -4.77
N GLU A 60 -0.54 23.82 -4.55
CA GLU A 60 0.82 23.28 -4.53
C GLU A 60 0.93 22.13 -3.51
N GLY A 61 1.46 20.98 -3.96
CA GLY A 61 1.55 19.76 -3.14
C GLY A 61 0.32 18.86 -3.15
N SER A 62 -0.78 19.24 -3.82
CA SER A 62 -1.94 18.37 -4.00
C SER A 62 -1.67 17.27 -5.03
N ASP A 63 -2.08 16.05 -4.73
CA ASP A 63 -2.10 14.96 -5.72
C ASP A 63 -3.47 14.92 -6.41
N PRO A 64 -3.58 15.31 -7.70
CA PRO A 64 -4.85 15.31 -8.42
C PRO A 64 -5.45 13.91 -8.57
N TYR A 65 -4.64 12.84 -8.48
CA TYR A 65 -5.12 11.46 -8.55
C TYR A 65 -5.83 11.01 -7.26
N LYS A 66 -5.70 11.79 -6.17
CA LYS A 66 -6.43 11.58 -4.91
C LYS A 66 -7.75 12.36 -4.86
N LEU A 67 -8.09 13.11 -5.92
CA LEU A 67 -9.30 13.91 -5.98
C LEU A 67 -10.36 13.22 -6.85
N PRO A 68 -11.60 13.05 -6.35
CA PRO A 68 -12.65 12.48 -7.16
C PRO A 68 -13.13 13.47 -8.22
N PHE A 69 -13.36 12.98 -9.43
CA PHE A 69 -13.88 13.71 -10.56
C PHE A 69 -15.07 12.96 -11.16
N MET A 70 -16.13 13.68 -11.49
CA MET A 70 -17.32 13.11 -12.11
C MET A 70 -17.73 13.98 -13.29
N ALA A 71 -18.03 13.34 -14.41
CA ALA A 71 -18.56 14.00 -15.59
C ALA A 71 -19.65 13.14 -16.23
N GLY A 72 -20.63 13.79 -16.83
CA GLY A 72 -21.75 13.08 -17.42
C GLY A 72 -22.81 14.02 -17.94
N TRP A 73 -23.91 13.42 -18.38
CA TRP A 73 -25.06 14.13 -18.90
C TRP A 73 -26.36 13.49 -18.41
N ILE A 74 -27.39 14.32 -18.43
CA ILE A 74 -28.76 13.93 -18.08
C ILE A 74 -29.65 14.12 -19.29
N SER A 75 -30.49 13.13 -19.59
CA SER A 75 -31.61 13.33 -20.50
C SER A 75 -32.80 13.90 -19.74
N TYR A 76 -33.45 14.93 -20.28
CA TYR A 76 -34.71 15.46 -19.73
C TYR A 76 -35.93 14.67 -20.20
N TYR A 77 -35.81 13.97 -21.32
CA TYR A 77 -36.92 13.25 -21.95
C TYR A 77 -36.81 11.72 -21.80
N GLY A 78 -35.90 11.23 -20.95
CA GLY A 78 -35.75 9.81 -20.66
C GLY A 78 -34.87 9.54 -19.44
N ASP A 79 -34.78 8.27 -19.05
CA ASP A 79 -33.95 7.74 -17.96
C ASP A 79 -32.49 7.49 -18.37
N LYS A 80 -32.10 7.99 -19.54
CA LYS A 80 -30.76 7.83 -20.12
C LYS A 80 -29.82 8.86 -19.52
N HIS A 81 -29.57 8.76 -18.23
CA HIS A 81 -28.49 9.50 -17.59
C HIS A 81 -27.19 8.68 -17.72
N LYS A 82 -26.07 9.34 -17.97
CA LYS A 82 -24.76 8.68 -18.08
C LYS A 82 -23.70 9.52 -17.39
N PHE A 83 -23.01 8.91 -16.45
CA PHE A 83 -21.90 9.52 -15.75
C PHE A 83 -20.72 8.56 -15.72
N THR A 84 -19.54 9.13 -15.79
CA THR A 84 -18.29 8.47 -15.47
C THR A 84 -17.73 9.11 -14.21
N VAL A 85 -17.13 8.30 -13.37
CA VAL A 85 -16.47 8.74 -12.15
C VAL A 85 -15.04 8.24 -12.18
N PHE A 86 -14.15 9.11 -11.75
CA PHE A 86 -12.76 8.83 -11.50
C PHE A 86 -12.47 9.24 -10.06
N GLY A 87 -11.61 8.51 -9.36
CA GLY A 87 -11.25 8.86 -8.00
C GLY A 87 -10.31 7.85 -7.36
N PRO A 88 -9.97 8.09 -6.09
CA PRO A 88 -9.08 7.24 -5.32
C PRO A 88 -9.81 5.98 -4.85
N TYR A 89 -10.22 5.11 -5.77
CA TYR A 89 -10.76 3.79 -5.39
C TYR A 89 -9.66 2.98 -4.68
N ASP A 90 -10.07 2.14 -3.73
CA ASP A 90 -9.23 1.21 -2.99
C ASP A 90 -9.95 -0.15 -3.03
N HIS A 91 -9.58 -1.00 -3.99
CA HIS A 91 -10.35 -2.20 -4.33
C HIS A 91 -10.19 -3.35 -3.32
N ASP A 92 -9.01 -3.52 -2.72
CA ASP A 92 -8.77 -4.56 -1.72
C ASP A 92 -9.02 -4.10 -0.29
N GLY A 93 -9.14 -2.79 -0.06
CA GLY A 93 -9.52 -2.21 1.20
C GLY A 93 -8.38 -2.16 2.21
N ASP A 94 -7.13 -2.10 1.73
CA ASP A 94 -5.96 -1.86 2.56
C ASP A 94 -5.74 -0.36 2.86
N GLY A 95 -6.57 0.52 2.30
CA GLY A 95 -6.52 1.97 2.51
C GLY A 95 -5.49 2.69 1.65
N ILE A 96 -4.80 1.99 0.77
CA ILE A 96 -3.96 2.56 -0.28
C ILE A 96 -4.82 2.64 -1.56
N PRO A 97 -4.98 3.81 -2.19
CA PRO A 97 -5.73 3.88 -3.43
C PRO A 97 -5.06 3.12 -4.58
N ASP A 98 -5.85 2.49 -5.46
CA ASP A 98 -5.36 1.68 -6.59
C ASP A 98 -4.33 2.42 -7.46
N LEU A 99 -4.55 3.72 -7.67
CA LEU A 99 -3.64 4.56 -8.46
C LEU A 99 -2.31 4.80 -7.76
N GLU A 100 -2.31 4.87 -6.43
CA GLU A 100 -1.09 4.93 -5.65
C GLU A 100 -0.36 3.58 -5.74
N GLU A 101 -1.09 2.48 -5.61
CA GLU A 101 -0.53 1.13 -5.77
C GLU A 101 0.13 0.92 -7.13
N PHE A 102 -0.52 1.35 -8.22
CA PHE A 102 0.06 1.28 -9.56
C PHE A 102 1.37 2.07 -9.69
N LYS A 103 1.55 3.20 -9.00
CA LYS A 103 2.82 3.95 -9.02
C LYS A 103 3.98 3.13 -8.46
N TYR A 104 3.71 2.22 -7.51
CA TYR A 104 4.72 1.33 -6.91
C TYR A 104 4.73 -0.07 -7.53
N GLY A 105 3.86 -0.34 -8.50
CA GLY A 105 3.70 -1.66 -9.11
C GLY A 105 3.12 -2.70 -8.16
N LEU A 106 2.25 -2.27 -7.24
CA LEU A 106 1.46 -3.13 -6.35
C LEU A 106 0.17 -3.56 -7.04
N ASN A 107 -0.44 -4.63 -6.51
CA ASN A 107 -1.65 -5.23 -7.02
C ASN A 107 -2.87 -4.70 -6.25
N PRO A 108 -3.75 -3.89 -6.88
CA PRO A 108 -4.91 -3.27 -6.22
C PRO A 108 -6.03 -4.24 -5.83
N LYS A 109 -5.77 -5.54 -5.94
CA LYS A 109 -6.69 -6.61 -5.55
C LYS A 109 -6.07 -7.51 -4.47
N ASN A 110 -4.92 -7.14 -3.90
CA ASN A 110 -4.19 -7.96 -2.95
C ASN A 110 -3.61 -7.14 -1.77
N ASP A 111 -4.30 -7.24 -0.64
CA ASP A 111 -4.00 -6.55 0.62
C ASP A 111 -2.73 -7.04 1.37
N ASP A 112 -1.88 -7.84 0.71
CA ASP A 112 -0.72 -8.52 1.30
C ASP A 112 0.49 -8.56 0.38
N ASP A 113 0.78 -7.47 -0.34
CA ASP A 113 1.92 -7.42 -1.26
C ASP A 113 3.29 -7.26 -0.56
N ILE A 114 3.32 -6.71 0.65
CA ILE A 114 4.58 -6.49 1.40
C ILE A 114 5.04 -7.79 2.04
N GLN A 115 6.25 -8.22 1.67
CA GLN A 115 6.86 -9.45 2.15
C GLN A 115 8.19 -9.16 2.85
N PHE A 116 8.62 -10.09 3.69
CA PHE A 116 9.98 -10.12 4.23
C PHE A 116 10.72 -11.34 3.68
N PRO A 117 12.04 -11.24 3.46
CA PRO A 117 12.81 -12.41 3.12
C PRO A 117 12.79 -13.37 4.31
N LYS A 118 12.60 -14.66 4.04
CA LYS A 118 12.52 -15.68 5.11
C LYS A 118 13.78 -15.75 5.97
N ARG A 119 14.93 -15.31 5.46
CA ARG A 119 16.20 -15.21 6.16
C ARG A 119 16.88 -13.90 5.75
N SER A 120 17.70 -13.34 6.63
CA SER A 120 18.67 -12.30 6.26
C SER A 120 19.51 -12.71 5.04
N LYS A 121 19.87 -11.75 4.18
CA LYS A 121 20.68 -12.02 2.97
C LYS A 121 22.04 -12.64 3.33
N GLU A 122 22.60 -12.24 4.46
CA GLU A 122 23.85 -12.73 5.01
C GLU A 122 23.63 -13.24 6.43
N ASP A 123 24.47 -14.17 6.87
CA ASP A 123 24.49 -14.62 8.24
C ASP A 123 25.00 -13.51 9.16
N ALA A 124 24.25 -13.26 10.23
CA ALA A 124 24.61 -12.27 11.22
C ALA A 124 25.76 -12.76 12.09
N VAL A 125 26.65 -11.87 12.48
CA VAL A 125 27.73 -12.17 13.42
C VAL A 125 27.56 -11.32 14.68
N TYR A 126 27.88 -11.90 15.83
CA TYR A 126 27.84 -11.16 17.08
C TYR A 126 28.80 -9.96 17.02
N GLY A 127 28.36 -8.82 17.53
CA GLY A 127 29.14 -7.58 17.49
C GLY A 127 28.93 -6.72 16.23
N GLU A 128 28.20 -7.23 15.23
CA GLU A 128 27.82 -6.47 14.03
C GLU A 128 26.30 -6.33 13.93
N VAL A 129 25.83 -5.14 13.55
CA VAL A 129 24.41 -4.91 13.32
C VAL A 129 24.03 -5.49 11.97
N THR A 130 23.10 -6.44 11.97
CA THR A 130 22.50 -6.97 10.75
C THR A 130 21.18 -6.29 10.45
N SER A 131 20.76 -6.31 9.19
CA SER A 131 19.50 -5.70 8.77
C SER A 131 18.75 -6.56 7.76
N VAL A 132 17.43 -6.56 7.90
CA VAL A 132 16.49 -7.19 6.98
C VAL A 132 15.47 -6.16 6.53
N LYS A 133 15.36 -5.98 5.22
CA LYS A 133 14.40 -5.06 4.59
C LYS A 133 13.21 -5.83 4.03
N PRO A 134 12.00 -5.28 4.11
CA PRO A 134 10.88 -5.81 3.35
C PRO A 134 11.08 -5.59 1.85
N TYR A 135 10.31 -6.32 1.06
CA TYR A 135 10.21 -6.13 -0.38
C TYR A 135 8.77 -6.34 -0.84
N ILE A 136 8.44 -5.80 -1.99
CA ILE A 136 7.17 -5.99 -2.69
C ILE A 136 7.42 -6.79 -3.97
N ASN A 137 6.51 -7.69 -4.33
CA ASN A 137 6.53 -8.30 -5.66
C ASN A 137 5.85 -7.33 -6.62
N THR A 138 6.60 -6.83 -7.60
CA THR A 138 6.06 -5.83 -8.52
C THR A 138 5.38 -6.47 -9.72
N GLY A 139 4.50 -5.73 -10.36
CA GLY A 139 3.79 -6.17 -11.56
C GLY A 139 3.23 -5.01 -12.38
N GLU A 140 2.36 -5.35 -13.31
CA GLU A 140 1.63 -4.41 -14.15
C GLU A 140 0.23 -4.91 -14.48
N TRP A 141 -0.65 -3.98 -14.85
CA TRP A 141 -1.95 -4.32 -15.43
C TRP A 141 -1.77 -4.74 -16.90
N VAL A 142 -2.25 -5.93 -17.23
CA VAL A 142 -2.19 -6.47 -18.60
C VAL A 142 -3.60 -6.57 -19.16
N GLY A 143 -3.83 -5.96 -20.32
CA GLY A 143 -5.11 -5.97 -21.02
C GLY A 143 -5.87 -4.64 -20.94
N ASP A 144 -7.14 -4.67 -21.37
CA ASP A 144 -8.01 -3.49 -21.34
C ASP A 144 -8.62 -3.26 -19.93
N SER A 145 -9.38 -2.17 -19.77
CA SER A 145 -9.98 -1.80 -18.49
C SER A 145 -11.15 -2.71 -18.05
N TYR A 146 -11.63 -3.62 -18.91
CA TYR A 146 -12.78 -4.48 -18.64
C TYR A 146 -12.40 -5.93 -18.40
N ASN A 147 -11.49 -6.47 -19.21
CA ASN A 147 -11.03 -7.87 -19.17
C ASN A 147 -9.60 -8.04 -18.66
N GLY A 148 -8.86 -6.93 -18.47
CA GLY A 148 -7.49 -6.98 -18.00
C GLY A 148 -7.38 -7.43 -16.55
N ASP A 149 -6.17 -7.81 -16.16
CA ASP A 149 -5.84 -8.16 -14.80
C ASP A 149 -4.40 -7.81 -14.44
N PHE A 150 -4.16 -7.65 -13.13
CA PHE A 150 -2.82 -7.42 -12.62
C PHE A 150 -2.00 -8.71 -12.70
N LYS A 151 -0.78 -8.60 -13.23
CA LYS A 151 0.16 -9.71 -13.35
C LYS A 151 1.47 -9.36 -12.66
N TYR A 152 1.91 -10.23 -11.75
CA TYR A 152 3.22 -10.09 -11.14
C TYR A 152 4.33 -10.43 -12.13
N TYR A 153 5.38 -9.61 -12.16
CA TYR A 153 6.52 -9.81 -13.05
C TYR A 153 7.26 -11.14 -12.79
N LYS A 154 7.27 -11.62 -11.54
CA LYS A 154 7.88 -12.92 -11.19
C LYS A 154 7.20 -14.11 -11.87
N ASP A 155 5.93 -13.97 -12.25
CA ASP A 155 5.12 -15.03 -12.86
C ASP A 155 5.05 -14.88 -14.39
N MET A 156 5.71 -13.87 -14.96
CA MET A 156 5.76 -13.61 -16.39
C MET A 156 6.94 -14.34 -17.06
N PRO A 157 6.69 -15.22 -18.05
CA PRO A 157 7.75 -16.05 -18.65
C PRO A 157 8.88 -15.28 -19.35
N ASN A 158 8.64 -14.05 -19.81
CA ASN A 158 9.57 -13.27 -20.63
C ASN A 158 9.95 -11.91 -20.00
N HIS A 159 9.74 -11.73 -18.70
CA HIS A 159 10.15 -10.49 -18.04
C HIS A 159 11.66 -10.48 -17.79
N GLY A 160 12.38 -9.60 -18.50
CA GLY A 160 13.83 -9.44 -18.35
C GLY A 160 14.25 -8.46 -17.26
N GLY A 161 13.29 -7.87 -16.52
CA GLY A 161 13.52 -6.82 -15.54
C GLY A 161 13.52 -7.29 -14.09
N ARG A 162 13.64 -6.33 -13.17
CA ARG A 162 13.48 -6.57 -11.73
C ARG A 162 12.03 -6.95 -11.42
N THR A 163 11.84 -7.97 -10.59
CA THR A 163 10.52 -8.51 -10.22
C THR A 163 10.07 -8.14 -8.81
N THR A 164 10.94 -7.48 -8.05
CA THR A 164 10.69 -7.03 -6.68
C THR A 164 11.21 -5.62 -6.45
N SER A 165 10.70 -4.90 -5.46
CA SER A 165 11.22 -3.59 -5.03
C SER A 165 11.39 -3.57 -3.51
N GLU A 166 12.42 -2.87 -3.01
CA GLU A 166 12.59 -2.57 -1.58
C GLU A 166 12.02 -1.18 -1.23
N MET A 167 11.48 -0.44 -2.21
CA MET A 167 10.86 0.86 -2.00
C MET A 167 9.42 0.67 -1.54
N ILE A 168 9.19 0.90 -0.24
CA ILE A 168 7.86 0.83 0.38
C ILE A 168 7.15 2.18 0.18
N PRO A 169 5.83 2.21 -0.09
CA PRO A 169 5.04 3.44 -0.22
C PRO A 169 4.92 4.18 1.13
N THR A 170 5.96 4.92 1.54
CA THR A 170 5.97 5.58 2.85
C THR A 170 4.92 6.69 2.96
N ASP A 171 4.51 7.26 1.83
CA ASP A 171 3.52 8.35 1.77
C ASP A 171 2.08 7.82 1.74
N ALA A 172 1.91 6.49 1.65
CA ALA A 172 0.61 5.83 1.73
C ALA A 172 0.12 5.63 3.17
N GLY A 173 0.94 5.94 4.18
CA GLY A 173 0.54 5.84 5.60
C GLY A 173 0.68 4.45 6.21
N ILE A 174 1.44 3.55 5.57
CA ILE A 174 1.78 2.23 6.12
C ILE A 174 2.73 2.40 7.31
N GLU A 175 2.44 1.73 8.42
CA GLU A 175 3.28 1.74 9.63
C GLU A 175 3.75 0.35 10.03
N PHE A 176 5.04 0.24 10.36
CA PHE A 176 5.66 -1.00 10.79
C PHE A 176 5.99 -0.99 12.28
N THR A 177 5.65 -2.07 12.96
CA THR A 177 6.05 -2.31 14.35
C THR A 177 6.49 -3.75 14.51
N PHE A 178 7.15 -4.07 15.64
CA PHE A 178 7.12 -5.47 16.06
C PHE A 178 5.67 -5.82 16.44
N LYS A 179 5.31 -7.11 16.34
CA LYS A 179 3.97 -7.59 16.67
C LYS A 179 3.58 -7.18 18.08
N LYS A 180 2.37 -6.64 18.22
CA LYS A 180 1.85 -6.22 19.53
C LYS A 180 1.02 -7.33 20.17
N ASN A 181 1.00 -7.37 21.49
CA ASN A 181 0.10 -8.25 22.23
C ASN A 181 -1.35 -7.71 22.22
N GLU A 182 -2.32 -8.62 22.31
CA GLU A 182 -3.75 -8.26 22.27
C GLU A 182 -4.21 -7.50 23.53
N ILE A 183 -3.58 -7.76 24.67
CA ILE A 183 -4.09 -7.32 25.99
C ILE A 183 -3.48 -5.98 26.45
N GLY A 184 -2.34 -5.55 25.88
CA GLY A 184 -1.61 -4.38 26.39
C GLY A 184 -0.95 -3.51 25.31
N ASN A 185 -1.23 -3.77 24.03
CA ASN A 185 -0.67 -3.05 22.88
C ASN A 185 0.86 -2.90 22.91
N SER A 186 1.54 -3.82 23.60
CA SER A 186 2.98 -3.81 23.81
C SER A 186 3.64 -4.75 22.82
N GLU A 187 4.76 -4.32 22.25
CA GLU A 187 5.51 -5.12 21.28
C GLU A 187 6.11 -6.39 21.92
N ILE A 188 5.98 -7.50 21.21
CA ILE A 188 6.49 -8.81 21.57
C ILE A 188 7.84 -8.98 20.89
N LEU A 189 8.89 -9.13 21.69
CA LEU A 189 10.24 -9.35 21.22
C LEU A 189 10.74 -10.76 21.59
N PRO A 190 11.74 -11.28 20.86
CA PRO A 190 12.36 -12.55 21.20
C PRO A 190 12.96 -12.53 22.63
N PRO A 191 13.05 -13.70 23.30
CA PRO A 191 13.60 -13.77 24.65
C PRO A 191 14.98 -13.13 24.80
N GLY A 192 15.09 -12.17 25.72
CA GLY A 192 16.34 -11.46 25.99
C GLY A 192 16.76 -10.47 24.90
N VAL A 193 15.86 -10.13 23.97
CA VAL A 193 16.00 -9.01 23.04
C VAL A 193 15.26 -7.80 23.60
N THR A 194 15.83 -6.61 23.42
CA THR A 194 15.23 -5.33 23.86
C THR A 194 15.08 -4.37 22.70
N LYS A 195 14.05 -3.54 22.70
CA LYS A 195 13.87 -2.51 21.66
C LYS A 195 14.84 -1.35 21.90
N THR A 196 15.36 -0.79 20.82
CA THR A 196 16.00 0.54 20.81
C THR A 196 15.32 1.45 19.79
N TYR A 197 15.41 2.75 20.03
CA TYR A 197 14.96 3.80 19.10
C TYR A 197 16.14 4.50 18.42
N ASN A 198 17.38 4.15 18.78
CA ASN A 198 18.60 4.67 18.16
C ASN A 198 19.26 3.57 17.30
N PRO A 199 18.96 3.52 15.99
CA PRO A 199 19.52 2.50 15.09
C PRO A 199 21.02 2.67 14.82
N ASN A 200 21.62 3.81 15.19
CA ASN A 200 23.01 4.13 14.89
C ASN A 200 23.98 3.70 16.00
N ASN A 201 23.48 3.31 17.17
CA ASN A 201 24.31 2.89 18.31
C ASN A 201 23.63 1.76 19.11
N MET A 202 23.42 0.63 18.44
CA MET A 202 22.70 -0.51 19.00
C MET A 202 23.61 -1.37 19.89
N GLN A 203 23.23 -1.55 21.15
CA GLN A 203 23.92 -2.45 22.08
C GLN A 203 23.61 -3.92 21.73
N PRO A 204 24.50 -4.87 22.06
CA PRO A 204 24.23 -6.29 21.87
C PRO A 204 22.92 -6.74 22.54
N GLY A 205 22.10 -7.50 21.82
CA GLY A 205 20.75 -7.89 22.20
C GLY A 205 19.67 -6.85 21.92
N GLN A 206 19.99 -5.71 21.28
CA GLN A 206 18.98 -4.72 20.88
C GLN A 206 18.46 -4.96 19.46
N ALA A 207 17.17 -4.69 19.27
CA ALA A 207 16.50 -4.68 17.98
C ALA A 207 15.83 -3.32 17.72
N TYR A 208 15.77 -2.94 16.45
CA TYR A 208 15.11 -1.73 15.97
C TYR A 208 14.26 -2.10 14.75
N ILE A 209 13.13 -1.42 14.58
CA ILE A 209 12.37 -1.45 13.34
C ILE A 209 12.10 -0.01 12.90
N ASN A 210 12.36 0.27 11.63
CA ASN A 210 12.00 1.55 11.05
C ASN A 210 10.48 1.60 10.83
N PRO A 211 9.74 2.52 11.48
CA PRO A 211 8.29 2.53 11.41
C PRO A 211 7.73 2.89 10.04
N ARG A 212 8.53 3.49 9.14
CA ARG A 212 8.11 3.86 7.78
C ARG A 212 8.56 2.87 6.71
N THR A 213 9.78 2.35 6.83
CA THR A 213 10.37 1.48 5.79
C THR A 213 10.27 -0.01 6.12
N GLY A 214 9.89 -0.37 7.35
CA GLY A 214 9.86 -1.75 7.83
C GLY A 214 11.24 -2.40 7.99
N GLU A 215 12.34 -1.67 7.79
CA GLU A 215 13.70 -2.18 7.99
C GLU A 215 13.90 -2.64 9.44
N VAL A 216 14.08 -3.94 9.63
CA VAL A 216 14.45 -4.54 10.91
C VAL A 216 15.96 -4.52 11.03
N LYS A 217 16.46 -4.08 12.17
CA LYS A 217 17.88 -4.17 12.55
C LYS A 217 18.02 -4.93 13.86
N TYR A 218 19.08 -5.71 13.95
CA TYR A 218 19.38 -6.46 15.16
C TYR A 218 20.88 -6.48 15.42
N SER A 219 21.26 -6.29 16.68
CA SER A 219 22.64 -6.41 17.17
C SER A 219 22.75 -7.71 17.97
N PRO A 220 23.28 -8.82 17.41
CA PRO A 220 23.33 -10.10 18.12
C PRO A 220 24.30 -10.05 19.31
N LYS A 221 23.91 -10.65 20.43
CA LYS A 221 24.80 -10.85 21.60
C LYS A 221 25.50 -12.20 21.50
N ALA A 222 26.59 -12.36 22.26
CA ALA A 222 27.40 -13.57 22.23
C ALA A 222 26.61 -14.87 22.49
N SER A 223 25.55 -14.81 23.30
CA SER A 223 24.70 -15.96 23.62
C SER A 223 23.73 -16.35 22.51
N ASP A 224 23.66 -15.59 21.40
CA ASP A 224 22.84 -15.91 20.23
C ASP A 224 23.60 -16.76 19.20
N ARG A 225 24.89 -17.01 19.41
CA ARG A 225 25.72 -17.81 18.51
C ARG A 225 25.06 -19.16 18.16
N ASN A 226 25.02 -19.48 16.87
CA ASN A 226 24.43 -20.68 16.28
C ASN A 226 22.91 -20.80 16.54
N LYS A 227 22.23 -19.67 16.79
CA LYS A 227 20.77 -19.62 16.94
C LYS A 227 20.16 -18.81 15.80
N THR A 228 18.88 -19.07 15.57
CA THR A 228 18.02 -18.23 14.74
C THR A 228 17.16 -17.37 15.65
N ILE A 229 17.21 -16.06 15.44
CA ILE A 229 16.38 -15.10 16.16
C ILE A 229 15.21 -14.72 15.26
N HIS A 230 14.01 -15.04 15.72
CA HIS A 230 12.76 -14.87 14.95
C HIS A 230 11.99 -13.65 15.43
N PHE A 231 11.76 -12.68 14.55
CA PHE A 231 10.92 -11.51 14.82
C PHE A 231 9.59 -11.61 14.09
N ASP A 232 8.48 -11.34 14.78
CA ASP A 232 7.20 -11.06 14.14
C ASP A 232 7.10 -9.55 13.87
N VAL A 233 7.03 -9.17 12.60
CA VAL A 233 6.80 -7.79 12.15
C VAL A 233 5.32 -7.60 11.83
N GLN A 234 4.71 -6.58 12.41
CA GLN A 234 3.34 -6.18 12.16
C GLN A 234 3.33 -4.99 11.19
N ILE A 235 2.55 -5.14 10.13
CA ILE A 235 2.31 -4.14 9.09
C ILE A 235 0.90 -3.61 9.32
N ASN A 236 0.80 -2.32 9.63
CA ASN A 236 -0.45 -1.62 9.90
C ASN A 236 -0.77 -0.79 8.67
N TYR A 237 -1.86 -1.14 8.02
CA TYR A 237 -2.35 -0.44 6.84
C TYR A 237 -3.24 0.75 7.26
N PRO A 238 -3.34 1.80 6.42
CA PRO A 238 -4.17 2.97 6.69
C PRO A 238 -5.67 2.63 6.83
N ASP A 239 -6.50 3.62 7.19
CA ASP A 239 -7.95 3.45 7.25
C ASP A 239 -8.54 3.38 5.83
N PRO A 240 -9.22 2.29 5.44
CA PRO A 240 -9.75 2.15 4.09
C PRO A 240 -11.04 2.94 3.84
N LYS A 241 -11.74 3.34 4.90
CA LYS A 241 -13.06 3.99 4.80
C LYS A 241 -13.18 5.17 3.83
N PRO A 242 -12.16 6.05 3.67
CA PRO A 242 -12.25 7.14 2.71
C PRO A 242 -12.48 6.68 1.27
N ASN A 243 -12.00 5.48 0.92
CA ASN A 243 -11.81 5.03 -0.47
C ASN A 243 -12.40 3.64 -0.75
N ASN A 244 -12.75 2.90 0.29
CA ASN A 244 -13.45 1.62 0.23
C ASN A 244 -14.62 1.65 1.22
N CYS A 245 -15.84 1.57 0.72
CA CYS A 245 -17.03 1.66 1.57
C CYS A 245 -17.36 0.33 2.30
N LYS A 246 -16.75 -0.77 1.86
CA LYS A 246 -17.11 -2.14 2.25
C LYS A 246 -16.27 -2.62 3.43
N MET A 247 -15.06 -2.08 3.57
CA MET A 247 -14.18 -2.35 4.71
C MET A 247 -14.42 -1.34 5.84
N ASN A 248 -14.61 -1.88 7.04
CA ASN A 248 -14.90 -1.07 8.24
C ASN A 248 -13.72 -0.94 9.21
N ASN A 249 -12.63 -1.68 8.97
CA ASN A 249 -11.47 -1.72 9.84
C ASN A 249 -10.19 -1.71 9.00
N SER A 250 -9.15 -1.04 9.51
CA SER A 250 -7.80 -1.14 8.96
C SER A 250 -7.29 -2.58 8.99
N ILE A 251 -6.49 -2.90 7.99
CA ILE A 251 -5.87 -4.21 7.83
C ILE A 251 -4.58 -4.27 8.63
N VAL A 252 -4.35 -5.42 9.28
CA VAL A 252 -3.10 -5.70 9.98
C VAL A 252 -2.57 -7.04 9.47
N LYS A 253 -1.34 -7.04 8.95
CA LYS A 253 -0.63 -8.24 8.53
C LYS A 253 0.55 -8.49 9.45
N VAL A 254 0.93 -9.76 9.61
CA VAL A 254 2.11 -10.16 10.39
C VAL A 254 3.02 -11.02 9.53
N LYS A 255 4.30 -10.67 9.50
CA LYS A 255 5.34 -11.37 8.74
C LYS A 255 6.50 -11.76 9.65
N GLY A 256 6.94 -13.02 9.54
CA GLY A 256 8.10 -13.53 10.26
C GLY A 256 9.40 -13.13 9.57
N VAL A 257 10.41 -12.80 10.39
CA VAL A 257 11.77 -12.46 9.96
C VAL A 257 12.77 -13.27 10.76
N ASP A 258 13.52 -14.15 10.09
CA ASP A 258 14.58 -14.93 10.74
C ASP A 258 15.97 -14.32 10.48
N ILE A 259 16.72 -14.15 11.57
CA ILE A 259 18.13 -13.74 11.54
C ILE A 259 18.96 -14.89 12.08
N HIS A 260 19.77 -15.50 11.22
CA HIS A 260 20.66 -16.58 11.62
C HIS A 260 22.00 -16.02 12.10
N VAL A 261 22.41 -16.38 13.32
CA VAL A 261 23.64 -15.85 13.93
C VAL A 261 24.73 -16.92 13.90
N VAL A 262 25.82 -16.64 13.20
CA VAL A 262 26.98 -17.53 13.08
C VAL A 262 28.16 -17.04 13.92
N SER A 263 29.17 -17.89 14.05
CA SER A 263 30.42 -17.51 14.71
C SER A 263 31.25 -16.58 13.81
N GLN A 264 31.98 -15.64 14.38
CA GLN A 264 32.90 -14.80 13.60
C GLN A 264 34.01 -15.63 12.92
N ALA A 265 34.43 -16.72 13.57
CA ALA A 265 35.40 -17.66 13.02
C ALA A 265 34.89 -18.38 11.76
N SER A 266 33.57 -18.57 11.58
CA SER A 266 33.04 -19.19 10.37
C SER A 266 33.03 -18.26 9.15
N GLN A 267 33.27 -16.95 9.31
CA GLN A 267 33.53 -16.04 8.19
C GLN A 267 35.00 -16.06 7.76
N TYR A 268 35.92 -16.50 8.62
CA TYR A 268 37.35 -16.58 8.34
C TYR A 268 37.73 -18.03 8.07
N ASN A 269 37.94 -18.38 6.80
CA ASN A 269 38.61 -19.63 6.43
C ASN A 269 40.08 -19.30 6.09
N PRO A 270 40.99 -19.27 7.07
CA PRO A 270 42.39 -18.95 6.79
C PRO A 270 42.97 -20.00 5.84
N TYR A 271 43.53 -19.53 4.73
CA TYR A 271 44.37 -20.33 3.86
C TYR A 271 45.70 -20.58 4.59
N TYR A 272 46.01 -21.85 4.85
CA TYR A 272 47.32 -22.24 5.34
C TYR A 272 48.13 -22.70 4.13
N ASP A 273 49.26 -22.04 3.88
CA ASP A 273 50.27 -22.57 2.97
C ASP A 273 50.74 -23.92 3.50
N ASP A 274 50.73 -24.96 2.67
CA ASP A 274 51.36 -26.24 2.98
C ASP A 274 52.86 -26.00 3.17
N THR A 275 53.34 -26.10 4.40
CA THR A 275 54.77 -26.05 4.68
C THR A 275 55.43 -27.35 4.24
N THR A 276 56.23 -27.26 3.17
CA THR A 276 57.11 -28.33 2.66
C THR A 276 58.31 -28.60 3.56
#